data_AF-A0A6P0MX51-F1
#
_entry.id   AF-A0A6P0MX51-F1
#
_cell.length_a   1.000
_cell.length_b   1.000
_cell.length_c   1.000
_cell.angle_alpha   90.00
_cell.angle_beta   90.00
_cell.angle_gamma   90.00
#
_symmetry.space_group_name_H-M   'P 1'
#
loop_
_entity.id
_entity.type
_entity.pdbx_description
1 polymer ?
#
loop_
_entity_poly.entity_id
_entity_poly.type
_entity_poly.pdbx_seq_one_letter_code
_entity_poly.pdbx_strand_id
1 'polypeptide(L)'
;MIAKTINNKISLDELYRMVGNPEVKDGELQDFFILDPRASNSFQPRIIPNPERVDLGQEATSIDFQATLVDIGIALANAIARERRHWQYLLTMKLPNRQKIVSEGDSWFQYPLLLADVIDQLTFRWPNYAIYSIGAAGDFLKDIVVQSEIALAVEMTGAEVLLLSGGGNDLLGGVTGDSNIKNLLRDFEPSLKPEDYPNENFESFLSEVIELYRSLLEKLTTQFNHLKILYHGYDYVIPVAGGAFLGNPMASKGITDPSLQQAIMKVVVDRLNEEQIALMAKMDRVFHIDCRGAVGNNQWFDEIHPTNEGYQHVAERFHQKIQEVSF
;
A
#
# COMPACT_ATOMS: atom_id res chain seq x y z
N MET A 1 -7.74 24.29 -44.84
CA MET A 1 -7.75 23.14 -43.91
C MET A 1 -7.69 23.69 -42.50
N ILE A 2 -8.81 23.68 -41.78
CA ILE A 2 -8.87 24.09 -40.37
C ILE A 2 -9.04 22.80 -39.58
N ALA A 3 -8.07 22.50 -38.72
CA ALA A 3 -8.05 21.31 -37.88
C ALA A 3 -9.24 21.33 -36.92
N LYS A 4 -10.09 20.30 -36.98
CA LYS A 4 -11.06 19.97 -35.94
C LYS A 4 -10.29 19.41 -34.76
N THR A 5 -10.04 20.21 -33.73
CA THR A 5 -9.66 19.69 -32.42
C THR A 5 -10.94 19.18 -31.75
N ILE A 6 -11.19 17.89 -31.85
CA ILE A 6 -12.29 17.26 -31.11
C ILE A 6 -11.80 17.14 -29.66
N ASN A 7 -12.27 18.04 -28.80
CA ASN A 7 -11.98 18.03 -27.36
C ASN A 7 -12.91 16.99 -26.70
N ASN A 8 -12.56 15.71 -26.78
CA ASN A 8 -13.32 14.58 -26.21
C ASN A 8 -13.07 14.46 -24.69
N LYS A 9 -13.44 15.48 -23.90
CA LYS A 9 -13.52 15.32 -22.44
C LYS A 9 -14.89 14.78 -22.07
N ILE A 10 -14.95 13.85 -21.12
CA ILE A 10 -16.23 13.42 -20.53
C ILE A 10 -16.65 14.38 -19.43
N SER A 11 -17.95 14.48 -19.18
CA SER A 11 -18.43 15.27 -18.04
C SER A 11 -18.12 14.58 -16.71
N LEU A 12 -18.06 15.34 -15.61
CA LEU A 12 -17.91 14.78 -14.28
C LEU A 12 -19.07 13.80 -13.93
N ASP A 13 -20.29 14.09 -14.39
CA ASP A 13 -21.45 13.19 -14.25
C ASP A 13 -21.29 11.87 -15.00
N GLU A 14 -20.69 11.91 -16.18
CA GLU A 14 -20.38 10.72 -16.96
C GLU A 14 -19.28 9.89 -16.30
N LEU A 15 -18.24 10.54 -15.77
CA LEU A 15 -17.21 9.87 -14.98
C LEU A 15 -17.84 9.16 -13.77
N TYR A 16 -18.76 9.80 -13.03
CA TYR A 16 -19.47 9.18 -11.91
C TYR A 16 -20.26 7.93 -12.32
N ARG A 17 -20.93 7.96 -13.48
CA ARG A 17 -21.66 6.79 -13.99
C ARG A 17 -20.74 5.65 -14.39
N MET A 18 -19.61 5.96 -15.02
CA MET A 18 -18.60 4.95 -15.39
C MET A 18 -18.01 4.29 -14.15
N VAL A 19 -17.68 5.12 -13.16
CA VAL A 19 -17.20 4.74 -11.84
C VAL A 19 -18.17 3.80 -11.10
N GLY A 20 -19.46 4.13 -11.08
CA GLY A 20 -20.48 3.34 -10.40
C GLY A 20 -20.92 2.08 -11.15
N ASN A 21 -20.37 1.84 -12.35
CA ASN A 21 -20.70 0.69 -13.16
C ASN A 21 -19.70 -0.45 -12.94
N PRO A 22 -20.11 -1.59 -12.32
CA PRO A 22 -19.22 -2.72 -12.06
C PRO A 22 -18.72 -3.42 -13.34
N GLU A 23 -19.31 -3.15 -14.50
CA GLU A 23 -18.87 -3.72 -15.79
C GLU A 23 -17.71 -2.94 -16.43
N VAL A 24 -17.47 -1.69 -16.01
CA VAL A 24 -16.36 -0.86 -16.53
C VAL A 24 -15.06 -1.31 -15.88
N LYS A 25 -14.01 -1.51 -16.70
CA LYS A 25 -12.71 -2.00 -16.22
C LYS A 25 -11.84 -0.89 -15.65
N ASP A 26 -10.99 -1.21 -14.69
CA ASP A 26 -10.06 -0.25 -14.06
C ASP A 26 -9.14 0.43 -15.07
N GLY A 27 -8.62 -0.31 -16.04
CA GLY A 27 -7.82 0.26 -17.13
C GLY A 27 -8.59 1.25 -18.02
N GLU A 28 -9.92 1.17 -18.05
CA GLU A 28 -10.77 2.15 -18.76
C GLU A 28 -11.00 3.41 -17.92
N LEU A 29 -10.95 3.29 -16.59
CA LEU A 29 -11.06 4.43 -15.66
C LEU A 29 -9.72 5.15 -15.45
N GLN A 30 -8.60 4.44 -15.54
CA GLN A 30 -7.27 4.92 -15.18
C GLN A 30 -6.92 6.24 -15.86
N ASP A 31 -7.24 6.38 -17.15
CA ASP A 31 -6.98 7.59 -17.93
C ASP A 31 -7.73 8.84 -17.41
N PHE A 32 -8.84 8.65 -16.72
CA PHE A 32 -9.68 9.73 -16.20
C PHE A 32 -9.27 10.20 -14.81
N PHE A 33 -8.24 9.62 -14.21
CA PHE A 33 -7.72 10.02 -12.91
C PHE A 33 -6.23 10.31 -12.98
N ILE A 34 -5.76 11.23 -12.14
CA ILE A 34 -4.35 11.49 -11.88
C ILE A 34 -4.14 11.58 -10.37
N LEU A 35 -2.91 11.39 -9.90
CA LEU A 35 -2.56 11.75 -8.53
C LEU A 35 -2.76 13.27 -8.34
N ASP A 36 -3.43 13.67 -7.27
CA ASP A 36 -3.51 15.07 -6.86
C ASP A 36 -2.11 15.56 -6.50
N PRO A 37 -1.50 16.46 -7.29
CA PRO A 37 -0.14 16.91 -7.04
C PRO A 37 0.00 17.76 -5.77
N ARG A 38 -1.10 18.20 -5.15
CA ARG A 38 -1.09 19.06 -3.95
C ARG A 38 -1.41 18.33 -2.66
N ALA A 39 -2.21 17.26 -2.73
CA ALA A 39 -2.66 16.53 -1.55
C ALA A 39 -2.22 15.06 -1.54
N SER A 40 -1.91 14.46 -2.70
CA SER A 40 -1.41 13.09 -2.71
C SER A 40 -0.06 13.01 -2.03
N ASN A 41 0.08 12.00 -1.20
CA ASN A 41 1.37 11.47 -0.81
C ASN A 41 1.32 9.95 -0.99
N SER A 42 2.47 9.30 -0.88
CA SER A 42 2.56 7.86 -1.12
C SER A 42 1.88 7.01 -0.05
N PHE A 43 1.48 7.57 1.10
CA PHE A 43 0.70 6.83 2.10
C PHE A 43 -0.79 6.91 1.84
N GLN A 44 -1.25 8.06 1.36
CA GLN A 44 -2.63 8.27 0.96
C GLN A 44 -2.63 8.82 -0.47
N PRO A 45 -2.50 7.97 -1.50
CA PRO A 45 -2.66 8.39 -2.88
C PRO A 45 -4.06 9.00 -3.05
N ARG A 46 -4.12 10.30 -3.34
CA ARG A 46 -5.36 11.04 -3.53
C ARG A 46 -5.58 11.25 -5.00
N ILE A 47 -6.41 10.44 -5.63
CA ILE A 47 -6.66 10.64 -7.05
C ILE A 47 -7.72 11.73 -7.26
N ILE A 48 -7.50 12.57 -8.26
CA ILE A 48 -8.46 13.55 -8.74
C ILE A 48 -8.80 13.26 -10.20
N PRO A 49 -9.99 13.68 -10.68
CA PRO A 49 -10.29 13.64 -12.10
C PRO A 49 -9.20 14.32 -12.93
N ASN A 50 -8.75 13.65 -13.98
CA ASN A 50 -7.74 14.16 -14.91
C ASN A 50 -8.33 15.35 -15.69
N PRO A 51 -7.86 16.59 -15.48
CA PRO A 51 -8.43 17.75 -16.15
C PRO A 51 -8.18 17.74 -17.66
N GLU A 52 -7.28 16.91 -18.17
CA GLU A 52 -7.08 16.72 -19.61
C GLU A 52 -8.16 15.83 -20.25
N ARG A 53 -8.79 14.95 -19.47
CA ARG A 53 -9.77 13.96 -19.95
C ARG A 53 -11.19 14.19 -19.42
N VAL A 54 -11.35 14.99 -18.37
CA VAL A 54 -12.62 15.25 -17.68
C VAL A 54 -12.89 16.75 -17.68
N ASP A 55 -14.11 17.15 -18.07
CA ASP A 55 -14.58 18.53 -17.97
C ASP A 55 -15.11 18.79 -16.55
N LEU A 56 -14.37 19.62 -15.80
CA LEU A 56 -14.66 19.95 -14.39
C LEU A 56 -15.53 21.21 -14.24
N GLY A 57 -15.93 21.85 -15.35
CA GLY A 57 -16.73 23.07 -15.34
C GLY A 57 -15.93 24.34 -14.99
N GLN A 58 -16.53 25.51 -15.25
CA GLN A 58 -15.86 26.81 -15.09
C GLN A 58 -15.67 27.26 -13.62
N GLU A 59 -16.35 26.62 -12.66
CA GLU A 59 -16.24 26.92 -11.22
C GLU A 59 -15.04 26.23 -10.55
N ALA A 60 -14.26 25.45 -11.31
CA ALA A 60 -13.08 24.70 -10.87
C ALA A 60 -11.89 25.53 -10.34
N THR A 61 -12.02 26.86 -10.27
CA THR A 61 -10.96 27.76 -9.80
C THR A 61 -11.15 28.24 -8.37
N SER A 62 -12.31 27.99 -7.76
CA SER A 62 -12.52 28.33 -6.35
C SER A 62 -11.85 27.29 -5.43
N ILE A 63 -11.20 27.76 -4.38
CA ILE A 63 -10.46 26.91 -3.42
C ILE A 63 -11.41 25.88 -2.79
N ASP A 64 -12.64 26.28 -2.45
CA ASP A 64 -13.65 25.41 -1.82
C ASP A 64 -14.15 24.30 -2.76
N PHE A 65 -14.35 24.62 -4.04
CA PHE A 65 -14.77 23.62 -5.03
C PHE A 65 -13.64 22.65 -5.35
N GLN A 66 -12.37 23.10 -5.35
CA GLN A 66 -11.23 22.21 -5.53
C GLN A 66 -11.03 21.27 -4.33
N ALA A 67 -11.17 21.75 -3.09
CA ALA A 67 -11.15 20.89 -1.90
C ALA A 67 -12.29 19.85 -1.96
N THR A 68 -13.48 20.28 -2.38
CA THR A 68 -14.65 19.39 -2.55
C THR A 68 -14.42 18.33 -3.63
N LEU A 69 -13.85 18.69 -4.79
CA LEU A 69 -13.52 17.74 -5.86
C LEU A 69 -12.44 16.72 -5.44
N VAL A 70 -11.48 17.14 -4.62
CA VAL A 70 -10.44 16.28 -4.05
C VAL A 70 -11.05 15.29 -3.07
N ASP A 71 -11.85 15.77 -2.11
CA ASP A 71 -12.50 14.91 -1.12
C ASP A 71 -13.48 13.93 -1.78
N ILE A 72 -14.21 14.37 -2.81
CA ILE A 72 -15.08 13.51 -3.60
C ILE A 72 -14.26 12.50 -4.41
N GLY A 73 -13.16 12.91 -5.07
CA GLY A 73 -12.29 12.01 -5.84
C GLY A 73 -11.72 10.88 -4.97
N ILE A 74 -11.29 11.20 -3.75
CA ILE A 74 -10.76 10.24 -2.77
C ILE A 74 -11.83 9.29 -2.26
N ALA A 75 -12.96 9.85 -1.80
CA ALA A 75 -14.06 9.05 -1.28
C ALA A 75 -14.59 8.10 -2.36
N LEU A 76 -14.68 8.59 -3.60
CA LEU A 76 -15.14 7.83 -4.75
C LEU A 76 -14.13 6.75 -5.15
N ALA A 77 -12.84 7.07 -5.28
CA ALA A 77 -11.80 6.11 -5.65
C ALA A 77 -11.66 4.94 -4.67
N ASN A 78 -11.60 5.27 -3.38
CA ASN A 78 -11.54 4.28 -2.32
C ASN A 78 -12.86 3.51 -2.18
N ALA A 79 -14.01 4.15 -2.44
CA ALA A 79 -15.28 3.45 -2.51
C ALA A 79 -15.33 2.48 -3.71
N ILE A 80 -14.91 2.89 -4.91
CA ILE A 80 -14.89 2.01 -6.10
C ILE A 80 -14.00 0.80 -5.88
N ALA A 81 -12.75 1.02 -5.46
CA ALA A 81 -11.80 -0.07 -5.27
C ALA A 81 -12.32 -1.08 -4.24
N ARG A 82 -12.88 -0.59 -3.12
CA ARG A 82 -13.50 -1.45 -2.10
C ARG A 82 -14.75 -2.15 -2.60
N GLU A 83 -15.65 -1.45 -3.28
CA GLU A 83 -16.86 -2.03 -3.85
C GLU A 83 -16.52 -3.11 -4.88
N ARG A 84 -15.54 -2.88 -5.77
CA ARG A 84 -15.08 -3.87 -6.75
C ARG A 84 -14.48 -5.11 -6.08
N ARG A 85 -13.59 -4.93 -5.10
CA ARG A 85 -13.03 -6.05 -4.33
C ARG A 85 -14.11 -6.81 -3.57
N HIS A 86 -15.10 -6.09 -3.02
CA HIS A 86 -16.24 -6.71 -2.37
C HIS A 86 -17.12 -7.51 -3.35
N TRP A 87 -17.40 -6.97 -4.54
CA TRP A 87 -18.10 -7.69 -5.59
C TRP A 87 -17.34 -8.95 -6.02
N GLN A 88 -16.03 -8.84 -6.23
CA GLN A 88 -15.18 -9.97 -6.61
C GLN A 88 -15.11 -11.02 -5.50
N TYR A 89 -15.06 -10.61 -4.24
CA TYR A 89 -15.23 -11.49 -3.08
C TYR A 89 -16.57 -12.23 -3.14
N LEU A 90 -17.70 -11.53 -3.30
CA LEU A 90 -19.03 -12.13 -3.37
C LEU A 90 -19.18 -13.10 -4.55
N LEU A 91 -18.57 -12.80 -5.70
CA LEU A 91 -18.54 -13.69 -6.86
C LEU A 91 -17.71 -14.95 -6.56
N THR A 92 -16.52 -14.79 -6.01
CA THR A 92 -15.61 -15.90 -5.66
C THR A 92 -16.20 -16.78 -4.57
N MET A 93 -17.01 -16.21 -3.67
CA MET A 93 -17.75 -16.94 -2.64
C MET A 93 -18.74 -17.98 -3.19
N LYS A 94 -19.11 -17.89 -4.47
CA LYS A 94 -19.97 -18.88 -5.15
C LYS A 94 -19.19 -20.08 -5.71
N LEU A 95 -17.86 -20.00 -5.77
CA LEU A 95 -17.03 -21.07 -6.32
C LEU A 95 -16.84 -22.22 -5.31
N PRO A 96 -16.77 -23.48 -5.77
CA PRO A 96 -16.31 -24.59 -4.94
C PRO A 96 -14.81 -24.46 -4.64
N ASN A 97 -14.35 -25.01 -3.52
CA ASN A 97 -12.92 -25.06 -3.13
C ASN A 97 -12.21 -23.69 -3.09
N ARG A 98 -12.95 -22.63 -2.78
CA ARG A 98 -12.42 -21.29 -2.57
C ARG A 98 -11.64 -21.19 -1.26
N GLN A 99 -10.54 -20.43 -1.26
CA GLN A 99 -9.83 -20.04 -0.06
C GLN A 99 -10.46 -18.75 0.49
N LYS A 100 -10.95 -18.77 1.73
CA LYS A 100 -11.47 -17.57 2.40
C LYS A 100 -10.32 -16.82 3.06
N ILE A 101 -10.13 -15.57 2.64
CA ILE A 101 -9.02 -14.71 3.05
C ILE A 101 -9.58 -13.38 3.53
N VAL A 102 -9.04 -12.84 4.62
CA VAL A 102 -9.20 -11.42 4.98
C VAL A 102 -7.89 -10.70 4.67
N SER A 103 -7.96 -9.47 4.17
CA SER A 103 -6.77 -8.62 3.97
C SER A 103 -6.94 -7.27 4.66
N GLU A 104 -5.92 -6.83 5.36
CA GLU A 104 -5.83 -5.52 6.03
C GLU A 104 -4.43 -4.95 5.77
N GLY A 105 -4.34 -3.64 5.52
CA GLY A 105 -3.03 -3.01 5.40
C GLY A 105 -2.95 -1.72 4.59
N ASP A 106 -1.70 -1.32 4.36
CA ASP A 106 -1.33 -0.04 3.78
C ASP A 106 -1.42 0.03 2.24
N SER A 107 -0.73 1.00 1.64
CA SER A 107 -0.73 1.25 0.19
C SER A 107 -0.17 0.11 -0.67
N TRP A 108 0.53 -0.88 -0.10
CA TRP A 108 0.91 -2.10 -0.84
C TRP A 108 -0.26 -3.07 -1.01
N PHE A 109 -1.29 -2.94 -0.19
CA PHE A 109 -2.54 -3.71 -0.25
C PHE A 109 -3.74 -2.89 -0.71
N GLN A 110 -3.65 -1.57 -0.74
CA GLN A 110 -4.75 -0.69 -1.13
C GLN A 110 -4.21 0.54 -1.87
N TYR A 111 -3.79 0.38 -3.13
CA TYR A 111 -3.45 1.47 -4.05
C TYR A 111 -4.62 1.73 -5.03
N PRO A 112 -5.39 2.81 -4.87
CA PRO A 112 -6.59 3.03 -5.67
C PRO A 112 -6.29 3.38 -7.14
N LEU A 113 -6.90 2.61 -8.06
CA LEU A 113 -7.11 2.84 -9.50
C LEU A 113 -5.88 2.96 -10.41
N LEU A 114 -4.75 3.49 -9.94
CA LEU A 114 -3.56 3.71 -10.79
C LEU A 114 -2.61 2.52 -10.83
N LEU A 115 -2.60 1.69 -9.78
CA LEU A 115 -1.79 0.49 -9.69
C LEU A 115 -2.70 -0.68 -9.30
N ALA A 116 -2.41 -1.86 -9.86
CA ALA A 116 -2.95 -3.12 -9.37
C ALA A 116 -1.97 -3.63 -8.30
N ASP A 117 -2.33 -3.39 -7.04
CA ASP A 117 -1.50 -3.74 -5.89
C ASP A 117 -1.50 -5.25 -5.60
N VAL A 118 -0.86 -5.68 -4.51
CA VAL A 118 -0.73 -7.10 -4.18
C VAL A 118 -2.09 -7.82 -4.16
N ILE A 119 -3.13 -7.21 -3.61
CA ILE A 119 -4.46 -7.82 -3.48
C ILE A 119 -5.14 -7.93 -4.85
N ASP A 120 -5.03 -6.89 -5.69
CA ASP A 120 -5.56 -6.95 -7.05
C ASP A 120 -4.84 -8.02 -7.88
N GLN A 121 -3.50 -8.09 -7.78
CA GLN A 121 -2.69 -9.08 -8.50
C GLN A 121 -3.03 -10.51 -8.06
N LEU A 122 -3.23 -10.72 -6.75
CA LEU A 122 -3.68 -12.00 -6.19
C LEU A 122 -5.04 -12.39 -6.77
N THR A 123 -5.99 -11.45 -6.73
CA THR A 123 -7.37 -11.64 -7.17
C THR A 123 -7.45 -11.97 -8.67
N PHE A 124 -6.66 -11.29 -9.51
CA PHE A 124 -6.66 -11.51 -10.96
C PHE A 124 -6.04 -12.85 -11.37
N ARG A 125 -5.03 -13.34 -10.64
CA ARG A 125 -4.28 -14.55 -11.00
C ARG A 125 -4.81 -15.83 -10.38
N TRP A 126 -5.36 -15.74 -9.17
CA TRP A 126 -5.87 -16.88 -8.41
C TRP A 126 -7.36 -16.67 -8.09
N PRO A 127 -8.26 -16.92 -9.05
CA PRO A 127 -9.68 -16.60 -8.93
C PRO A 127 -10.42 -17.44 -7.87
N ASN A 128 -9.76 -18.41 -7.24
CA ASN A 128 -10.30 -19.17 -6.10
C ASN A 128 -10.03 -18.47 -4.75
N TYR A 129 -9.33 -17.34 -4.72
CA TYR A 129 -9.11 -16.56 -3.50
C TYR A 129 -10.26 -15.59 -3.27
N ALA A 130 -11.12 -15.92 -2.31
CA ALA A 130 -12.17 -15.01 -1.83
C ALA A 130 -11.55 -14.07 -0.79
N ILE A 131 -11.00 -12.94 -1.24
CA ILE A 131 -10.34 -11.94 -0.39
C ILE A 131 -11.33 -10.86 0.04
N TYR A 132 -11.65 -10.83 1.33
CA TYR A 132 -12.43 -9.76 1.96
C TYR A 132 -11.48 -8.67 2.49
N SER A 133 -11.38 -7.56 1.77
CA SER A 133 -10.49 -6.45 2.12
C SER A 133 -11.18 -5.43 3.04
N ILE A 134 -10.57 -5.18 4.20
CA ILE A 134 -11.03 -4.19 5.18
C ILE A 134 -10.19 -2.91 5.20
N GLY A 135 -8.93 -2.97 4.75
CA GLY A 135 -8.01 -1.84 4.87
C GLY A 135 -8.38 -0.59 4.06
N ALA A 136 -7.96 0.56 4.59
CA ALA A 136 -7.99 1.84 3.90
C ALA A 136 -6.55 2.29 3.55
N ALA A 137 -6.42 2.97 2.40
CA ALA A 137 -5.13 3.50 1.98
C ALA A 137 -4.60 4.52 3.00
N GLY A 138 -3.45 4.21 3.61
CA GLY A 138 -2.74 5.11 4.53
C GLY A 138 -2.88 4.79 6.01
N ASP A 139 -3.45 3.64 6.37
CA ASP A 139 -3.56 3.23 7.77
C ASP A 139 -2.18 2.97 8.40
N PHE A 140 -1.97 3.47 9.61
CA PHE A 140 -0.81 3.12 10.42
C PHE A 140 -1.06 1.78 11.12
N LEU A 141 0.01 1.04 11.45
CA LEU A 141 -0.15 -0.23 12.17
C LEU A 141 -0.90 -0.03 13.49
N LYS A 142 -0.63 1.06 14.22
CA LYS A 142 -1.35 1.39 15.45
C LYS A 142 -2.86 1.52 15.26
N ASP A 143 -3.30 2.03 14.10
CA ASP A 143 -4.71 2.24 13.81
C ASP A 143 -5.39 0.89 13.51
N ILE A 144 -4.69 0.01 12.77
CA ILE A 144 -5.09 -1.38 12.53
C ILE A 144 -5.27 -2.14 13.86
N VAL A 145 -4.33 -1.98 14.79
CA VAL A 145 -4.38 -2.68 16.10
C VAL A 145 -5.59 -2.26 16.93
N VAL A 146 -5.95 -0.97 16.91
CA VAL A 146 -7.01 -0.41 17.76
C VAL A 146 -8.42 -0.81 17.29
N GLN A 147 -8.66 -0.88 15.98
CA GLN A 147 -10.02 -0.86 15.45
C GLN A 147 -10.80 -2.19 15.59
N SER A 148 -10.15 -3.30 15.97
CA SER A 148 -10.78 -4.64 16.12
C SER A 148 -11.57 -5.15 14.89
N GLU A 149 -11.46 -4.46 13.75
CA GLU A 149 -12.15 -4.79 12.51
C GLU A 149 -11.68 -6.12 11.92
N ILE A 150 -10.38 -6.44 12.06
CA ILE A 150 -9.82 -7.73 11.64
C ILE A 150 -10.57 -8.89 12.32
N ALA A 151 -10.77 -8.82 13.64
CA ALA A 151 -11.41 -9.91 14.37
C ALA A 151 -12.87 -10.09 13.93
N LEU A 152 -13.60 -8.99 13.74
CA LEU A 152 -14.96 -9.01 13.23
C LEU A 152 -15.02 -9.58 11.80
N ALA A 153 -14.12 -9.15 10.92
CA ALA A 153 -14.04 -9.63 9.54
C ALA A 153 -13.74 -11.13 9.46
N VAL A 154 -12.79 -11.62 10.27
CA VAL A 154 -12.48 -13.05 10.36
C VAL A 154 -13.69 -13.84 10.84
N GLU A 155 -14.40 -13.37 11.87
CA GLU A 155 -15.60 -14.03 12.39
C GLU A 155 -16.75 -14.04 11.37
N MET A 156 -17.02 -12.91 10.72
CA MET A 156 -18.09 -12.76 9.73
C MET A 156 -17.88 -13.61 8.48
N THR A 157 -16.63 -13.70 8.01
CA THR A 157 -16.30 -14.41 6.77
C THR A 157 -15.93 -15.87 7.00
N GLY A 158 -15.56 -16.23 8.24
CA GLY A 158 -14.94 -17.50 8.57
C GLY A 158 -13.62 -17.71 7.84
N ALA A 159 -12.83 -16.65 7.64
CA ALA A 159 -11.57 -16.72 6.92
C ALA A 159 -10.56 -17.65 7.60
N GLU A 160 -9.80 -18.36 6.78
CA GLU A 160 -8.77 -19.30 7.23
C GLU A 160 -7.38 -18.68 7.16
N VAL A 161 -7.23 -17.63 6.33
CA VAL A 161 -6.00 -16.89 6.11
C VAL A 161 -6.27 -15.41 6.32
N LEU A 162 -5.38 -14.74 7.04
CA LEU A 162 -5.33 -13.29 7.16
C LEU A 162 -4.04 -12.79 6.49
N LEU A 163 -4.16 -11.81 5.60
CA LEU A 163 -3.03 -11.08 5.03
C LEU A 163 -2.91 -9.73 5.72
N LEU A 164 -1.71 -9.37 6.19
CA LEU A 164 -1.42 -8.10 6.85
C LEU A 164 -0.28 -7.36 6.14
N SER A 165 -0.51 -6.12 5.74
CA SER A 165 0.53 -5.14 5.38
C SER A 165 0.56 -4.01 6.42
N GLY A 166 1.74 -3.57 6.85
CA GLY A 166 1.84 -2.46 7.80
C GLY A 166 3.28 -2.15 8.25
N GLY A 167 3.49 -0.94 8.76
CA GLY A 167 4.79 -0.49 9.27
C GLY A 167 5.58 0.40 8.29
N GLY A 168 5.25 0.40 7.00
CA GLY A 168 5.87 1.30 6.00
C GLY A 168 5.47 2.76 6.24
N ASN A 169 4.19 3.01 6.50
CA ASN A 169 3.66 4.33 6.86
C ASN A 169 4.26 4.82 8.19
N ASP A 170 4.41 3.90 9.16
CA ASP A 170 5.00 4.18 10.47
C ASP A 170 6.49 4.58 10.32
N LEU A 171 7.25 3.92 9.44
CA LEU A 171 8.66 4.24 9.14
C LEU A 171 8.79 5.65 8.54
N LEU A 172 7.84 6.02 7.69
CA LEU A 172 7.91 7.23 6.89
C LEU A 172 7.09 8.39 7.48
N GLY A 173 6.36 8.19 8.58
CA GLY A 173 5.62 9.23 9.31
C GLY A 173 4.23 9.59 8.75
N GLY A 174 3.74 8.86 7.75
CA GLY A 174 2.43 9.06 7.12
C GLY A 174 2.17 10.43 6.50
N VAL A 175 0.92 10.91 6.58
CA VAL A 175 0.29 11.89 5.68
C VAL A 175 0.81 13.34 5.81
N THR A 176 1.64 13.67 6.80
CA THR A 176 1.95 15.09 7.16
C THR A 176 3.05 15.76 6.34
N GLY A 177 3.34 15.28 5.13
CA GLY A 177 4.21 15.98 4.15
C GLY A 177 5.70 16.05 4.48
N ASP A 178 6.09 15.56 5.66
CA ASP A 178 7.47 15.54 6.16
C ASP A 178 7.82 14.11 6.55
N SER A 179 8.57 13.40 5.69
CA SER A 179 8.95 12.01 5.93
C SER A 179 9.76 11.86 7.23
N ASN A 180 9.38 10.90 8.07
CA ASN A 180 10.05 10.62 9.34
C ASN A 180 11.48 10.09 9.18
N ILE A 181 11.89 9.65 7.97
CA ILE A 181 13.25 9.16 7.69
C ILE A 181 14.33 10.12 8.18
N LYS A 182 14.14 11.44 8.02
CA LYS A 182 15.12 12.43 8.47
C LYS A 182 15.37 12.38 9.99
N ASN A 183 14.40 11.92 10.79
CA ASN A 183 14.51 11.78 12.23
C ASN A 183 15.10 10.44 12.67
N LEU A 184 15.04 9.43 11.79
CA LEU A 184 15.54 8.07 12.04
C LEU A 184 17.01 7.89 11.63
N LEU A 185 17.57 8.87 10.92
CA LEU A 185 18.95 8.83 10.43
C LEU A 185 19.83 9.90 11.10
N ARG A 186 21.12 9.60 11.22
CA ARG A 186 22.18 10.58 11.55
C ARG A 186 22.40 11.55 10.39
N ASP A 187 22.97 12.72 10.69
CA ASP A 187 23.47 13.61 9.63
C ASP A 187 24.63 12.98 8.87
N PHE A 188 24.86 13.44 7.64
CA PHE A 188 25.97 12.98 6.83
C PHE A 188 27.30 13.27 7.51
N GLU A 189 28.07 12.20 7.69
CA GLU A 189 29.41 12.24 8.23
C GLU A 189 30.28 11.27 7.39
N PRO A 190 31.36 11.74 6.75
CA PRO A 190 32.14 10.93 5.79
C PRO A 190 32.75 9.64 6.35
N SER A 191 32.86 9.54 7.68
CA SER A 191 33.45 8.37 8.35
C SER A 191 32.43 7.25 8.62
N LEU A 192 31.12 7.54 8.53
CA LEU A 192 30.07 6.57 8.78
C LEU A 192 29.91 5.61 7.60
N LYS A 193 29.65 4.34 7.93
CA LYS A 193 29.20 3.35 6.95
C LYS A 193 27.66 3.34 6.90
N PRO A 194 27.04 2.77 5.85
CA PRO A 194 25.58 2.70 5.75
C PRO A 194 24.88 2.16 7.01
N GLU A 195 25.48 1.14 7.66
CA GLU A 195 24.99 0.54 8.90
C GLU A 195 24.98 1.49 10.11
N ASP A 196 25.79 2.54 10.07
CA ASP A 196 25.93 3.52 11.15
C ASP A 196 25.00 4.73 10.95
N TYR A 197 24.16 4.77 9.92
CA TYR A 197 23.22 5.89 9.73
C TYR A 197 21.93 5.79 10.56
N PRO A 198 21.29 4.62 10.71
CA PRO A 198 20.13 4.51 11.60
C PRO A 198 20.50 4.85 13.06
N ASN A 199 19.75 5.79 13.67
CA ASN A 199 20.03 6.34 14.99
C ASN A 199 19.16 5.70 16.10
N GLU A 200 19.23 6.19 17.34
CA GLU A 200 18.43 5.68 18.45
C GLU A 200 16.90 5.81 18.26
N ASN A 201 16.42 6.77 17.46
CA ASN A 201 15.00 6.88 17.12
C ASN A 201 14.59 5.74 16.19
N PHE A 202 15.48 5.28 15.30
CA PHE A 202 15.23 4.09 14.49
C PHE A 202 15.11 2.83 15.36
N GLU A 203 15.98 2.68 16.37
CA GLU A 203 15.89 1.55 17.31
C GLU A 203 14.57 1.54 18.09
N SER A 204 14.15 2.74 18.53
CA SER A 204 12.89 2.92 19.25
C SER A 204 11.69 2.61 18.36
N PHE A 205 11.70 3.13 17.13
CA PHE A 205 10.69 2.85 16.10
C PHE A 205 10.56 1.34 15.82
N LEU A 206 11.69 0.67 15.59
CA LEU A 206 11.72 -0.76 15.29
C LEU A 206 11.11 -1.57 16.44
N SER A 207 11.48 -1.22 17.68
CA SER A 207 10.92 -1.85 18.88
C SER A 207 9.40 -1.64 19.00
N GLU A 208 8.92 -0.44 18.72
CA GLU A 208 7.49 -0.09 18.78
C GLU A 208 6.67 -0.86 17.72
N VAL A 209 7.14 -0.88 16.47
CA VAL A 209 6.46 -1.60 15.37
C VAL A 209 6.37 -3.10 15.64
N ILE A 210 7.46 -3.71 16.13
CA ILE A 210 7.48 -5.15 16.44
C ILE A 210 6.56 -5.47 17.62
N GLU A 211 6.47 -4.58 18.60
CA GLU A 211 5.56 -4.74 19.75
C GLU A 211 4.08 -4.62 19.35
N LEU A 212 3.76 -3.72 18.42
CA LEU A 212 2.42 -3.61 17.83
C LEU A 212 2.03 -4.89 17.08
N TYR A 213 2.94 -5.40 16.24
CA TYR A 213 2.74 -6.68 15.57
C TYR A 213 2.56 -7.82 16.58
N ARG A 214 3.44 -7.94 17.58
CA ARG A 214 3.37 -8.97 18.61
C ARG A 214 2.01 -8.97 19.29
N SER A 215 1.55 -7.79 19.72
CA SER A 215 0.27 -7.63 20.41
C SER A 215 -0.93 -8.04 19.53
N LEU A 216 -0.93 -7.64 18.26
CA LEU A 216 -1.98 -7.99 17.31
C LEU A 216 -2.02 -9.49 17.03
N LEU A 217 -0.85 -10.06 16.74
CA LEU A 217 -0.71 -11.47 16.37
C LEU A 217 -1.09 -12.38 17.55
N GLU A 218 -0.68 -12.07 18.78
CA GLU A 218 -1.08 -12.81 19.98
C GLU A 218 -2.58 -12.77 20.22
N LYS A 219 -3.20 -11.59 20.06
CA LYS A 219 -4.65 -11.42 20.19
C LYS A 219 -5.40 -12.31 19.20
N LEU A 220 -5.03 -12.24 17.92
CA LEU A 220 -5.71 -12.96 16.85
C LEU A 220 -5.46 -14.46 16.92
N THR A 221 -4.24 -14.90 17.19
CA THR A 221 -3.92 -16.34 17.28
C THR A 221 -4.55 -17.00 18.51
N THR A 222 -4.76 -16.24 19.59
CA THR A 222 -5.50 -16.68 20.78
C THR A 222 -7.00 -16.78 20.52
N GLN A 223 -7.57 -15.79 19.82
CA GLN A 223 -9.01 -15.75 19.52
C GLN A 223 -9.41 -16.78 18.46
N PHE A 224 -8.56 -16.99 17.44
CA PHE A 224 -8.85 -17.85 16.29
C PHE A 224 -7.78 -18.94 16.15
N ASN A 225 -8.05 -20.14 16.67
CA ASN A 225 -7.11 -21.28 16.65
C ASN A 225 -6.90 -21.93 15.27
N HIS A 226 -7.72 -21.56 14.27
CA HIS A 226 -7.64 -22.05 12.89
C HIS A 226 -6.99 -21.05 11.93
N LEU A 227 -6.91 -19.77 12.33
CA LEU A 227 -6.45 -18.69 11.47
C LEU A 227 -4.94 -18.81 11.25
N LYS A 228 -4.53 -18.69 10.00
CA LYS A 228 -3.14 -18.54 9.55
C LYS A 228 -2.90 -17.08 9.20
N ILE A 229 -1.93 -16.43 9.83
CA ILE A 229 -1.67 -15.01 9.63
C ILE A 229 -0.39 -14.86 8.83
N LEU A 230 -0.48 -14.22 7.66
CA LEU A 230 0.63 -13.93 6.78
C LEU A 230 0.83 -12.42 6.77
N TYR A 231 1.99 -11.97 7.20
CA TYR A 231 2.40 -10.58 7.11
C TYR A 231 3.72 -10.49 6.36
N HIS A 232 4.08 -9.31 5.88
CA HIS A 232 5.29 -9.16 5.07
C HIS A 232 6.19 -8.04 5.56
N GLY A 233 7.44 -8.11 5.12
CA GLY A 233 8.31 -6.94 5.08
C GLY A 233 8.35 -6.36 3.68
N TYR A 234 9.00 -5.21 3.53
CA TYR A 234 9.10 -4.50 2.25
C TYR A 234 10.35 -4.93 1.48
N ASP A 235 10.36 -4.59 0.19
CA ASP A 235 11.55 -4.70 -0.66
C ASP A 235 12.45 -3.46 -0.52
N TYR A 236 13.62 -3.49 -1.17
CA TYR A 236 14.61 -2.42 -1.21
C TYR A 236 14.09 -1.22 -2.01
N VAL A 237 13.41 -0.32 -1.29
CA VAL A 237 12.96 0.98 -1.79
C VAL A 237 14.11 1.77 -2.43
N ILE A 238 13.78 2.61 -3.42
CA ILE A 238 14.79 3.33 -4.21
C ILE A 238 14.62 4.83 -3.98
N PRO A 239 15.48 5.46 -3.16
CA PRO A 239 15.53 6.90 -3.06
C PRO A 239 15.81 7.55 -4.42
N VAL A 240 15.03 8.58 -4.74
CA VAL A 240 15.16 9.36 -5.98
C VAL A 240 15.43 10.82 -5.61
N ALA A 241 16.41 11.44 -6.25
CA ALA A 241 16.70 12.86 -6.05
C ALA A 241 15.45 13.72 -6.33
N GLY A 242 15.07 14.59 -5.40
CA GLY A 242 13.83 15.37 -5.52
C GLY A 242 12.58 14.65 -5.01
N GLY A 243 12.67 13.35 -4.70
CA GLY A 243 11.57 12.55 -4.16
C GLY A 243 11.19 12.94 -2.73
N ALA A 244 9.91 12.93 -2.44
CA ALA A 244 9.36 13.46 -1.19
C ALA A 244 9.59 12.53 0.03
N PHE A 245 9.81 11.24 -0.18
CA PHE A 245 9.76 10.22 0.87
C PHE A 245 11.12 9.83 1.37
N LEU A 246 12.08 9.67 0.45
CA LEU A 246 13.42 9.20 0.79
C LEU A 246 14.47 10.22 0.36
N GLY A 247 14.49 10.60 -0.92
CA GLY A 247 15.53 11.44 -1.50
C GLY A 247 15.67 12.80 -0.82
N ASN A 248 14.61 13.62 -0.79
CA ASN A 248 14.65 14.94 -0.15
C ASN A 248 14.87 14.86 1.38
N PRO A 249 14.19 13.96 2.11
CA PRO A 249 14.44 13.77 3.54
C PRO A 249 15.90 13.40 3.86
N MET A 250 16.50 12.48 3.11
CA MET A 250 17.91 12.12 3.27
C MET A 250 18.85 13.25 2.85
N ALA A 251 18.54 13.96 1.76
CA ALA A 251 19.30 15.13 1.33
C ALA A 251 19.28 16.27 2.37
N SER A 252 18.17 16.42 3.11
CA SER A 252 18.07 17.39 4.21
C SER A 252 19.02 17.11 5.37
N LYS A 253 19.48 15.85 5.50
CA LYS A 253 20.52 15.39 6.43
C LYS A 253 21.92 15.45 5.81
N GLY A 254 22.08 16.03 4.63
CA GLY A 254 23.33 16.09 3.88
C GLY A 254 23.69 14.81 3.11
N ILE A 255 22.83 13.78 3.15
CA ILE A 255 23.06 12.49 2.49
C ILE A 255 22.54 12.59 1.05
N THR A 256 23.37 13.07 0.13
CA THR A 256 22.96 13.37 -1.26
C THR A 256 23.48 12.38 -2.29
N ASP A 257 24.46 11.53 -1.94
CA ASP A 257 24.97 10.49 -2.84
C ASP A 257 23.94 9.37 -3.02
N PRO A 258 23.46 9.08 -4.26
CA PRO A 258 22.41 8.09 -4.48
C PRO A 258 22.80 6.67 -4.05
N SER A 259 24.08 6.30 -4.18
CA SER A 259 24.55 4.97 -3.82
C SER A 259 24.52 4.79 -2.29
N LEU A 260 24.95 5.82 -1.56
CA LEU A 260 24.86 5.86 -0.10
C LEU A 260 23.39 5.85 0.36
N GLN A 261 22.52 6.63 -0.29
CA GLN A 261 21.09 6.63 0.05
C GLN A 261 20.48 5.23 -0.07
N GLN A 262 20.72 4.56 -1.20
CA GLN A 262 20.26 3.18 -1.44
C GLN A 262 20.85 2.20 -0.43
N ALA A 263 22.15 2.32 -0.12
CA ALA A 263 22.80 1.43 0.85
C ALA A 263 22.22 1.58 2.27
N ILE A 264 21.94 2.81 2.71
CA ILE A 264 21.30 3.07 4.01
C ILE A 264 19.87 2.50 4.03
N MET A 265 19.09 2.75 2.99
CA MET A 265 17.72 2.21 2.93
C MET A 265 17.69 0.69 2.85
N LYS A 266 18.68 0.07 2.22
CA LYS A 266 18.86 -1.39 2.26
C LYS A 266 19.01 -1.88 3.70
N VAL A 267 19.87 -1.23 4.52
CA VAL A 267 20.04 -1.57 5.94
C VAL A 267 18.73 -1.41 6.70
N VAL A 268 18.02 -0.30 6.50
CA VAL A 268 16.72 -0.06 7.16
C VAL A 268 15.72 -1.17 6.85
N VAL A 269 15.58 -1.54 5.57
CA VAL A 269 14.68 -2.60 5.11
C VAL A 269 15.11 -3.97 5.63
N ASP A 270 16.40 -4.28 5.62
CA ASP A 270 16.94 -5.54 6.13
C ASP A 270 16.60 -5.71 7.61
N ARG A 271 16.88 -4.69 8.43
CA ARG A 271 16.65 -4.74 9.88
C ARG A 271 15.18 -4.88 10.23
N LEU A 272 14.29 -4.20 9.52
CA LEU A 272 12.84 -4.37 9.71
C LEU A 272 12.39 -5.80 9.38
N ASN A 273 12.82 -6.32 8.22
CA ASN A 273 12.48 -7.69 7.80
C ASN A 273 13.04 -8.73 8.79
N GLU A 274 14.27 -8.55 9.28
CA GLU A 274 14.92 -9.48 10.20
C GLU A 274 14.21 -9.55 11.56
N GLU A 275 13.81 -8.41 12.13
CA GLU A 275 13.03 -8.40 13.38
C GLU A 275 11.63 -8.99 13.20
N GLN A 276 10.97 -8.72 12.06
CA GLN A 276 9.71 -9.37 11.73
C GLN A 276 9.90 -10.89 11.62
N ILE A 277 10.92 -11.38 10.92
CA ILE A 277 11.22 -12.82 10.82
C ILE A 277 11.49 -13.42 12.21
N ALA A 278 12.22 -12.72 13.07
CA ALA A 278 12.50 -13.16 14.43
C ALA A 278 11.24 -13.22 15.31
N LEU A 279 10.26 -12.32 15.10
CA LEU A 279 8.96 -12.36 15.76
C LEU A 279 8.14 -13.59 15.33
N MET A 280 8.01 -13.82 14.02
CA MET A 280 7.32 -14.99 13.47
C MET A 280 7.84 -16.29 14.08
N ALA A 281 9.17 -16.44 14.22
CA ALA A 281 9.79 -17.67 14.73
C ALA A 281 9.37 -18.05 16.16
N LYS A 282 8.70 -17.15 16.89
CA LYS A 282 8.20 -17.36 18.25
C LYS A 282 6.70 -17.71 18.30
N MET A 283 6.02 -17.77 17.16
CA MET A 283 4.56 -17.89 17.08
C MET A 283 4.14 -18.98 16.10
N ASP A 284 3.20 -19.84 16.54
CA ASP A 284 2.58 -20.82 15.66
C ASP A 284 1.51 -20.16 14.77
N ARG A 285 1.39 -20.64 13.52
CA ARG A 285 0.39 -20.18 12.53
C ARG A 285 0.55 -18.71 12.11
N VAL A 286 1.68 -18.11 12.42
CA VAL A 286 2.11 -16.81 11.93
C VAL A 286 3.24 -17.03 10.94
N PHE A 287 3.19 -16.33 9.81
CA PHE A 287 4.14 -16.50 8.72
C PHE A 287 4.56 -15.15 8.16
N HIS A 288 5.85 -14.97 7.94
CA HIS A 288 6.42 -13.81 7.29
C HIS A 288 6.66 -14.11 5.81
N ILE A 289 6.33 -13.14 4.97
CA ILE A 289 6.67 -13.15 3.55
C ILE A 289 7.80 -12.14 3.36
N ASP A 290 9.00 -12.67 3.10
CA ASP A 290 10.15 -11.84 2.74
C ASP A 290 9.95 -11.37 1.29
N CYS A 291 9.79 -10.07 1.09
CA CYS A 291 9.62 -9.45 -0.23
C CYS A 291 10.93 -8.92 -0.81
N ARG A 292 12.06 -9.04 -0.10
CA ARG A 292 13.35 -8.49 -0.57
C ARG A 292 13.81 -9.15 -1.87
N GLY A 293 14.17 -8.34 -2.85
CA GLY A 293 14.55 -8.73 -4.21
C GLY A 293 13.39 -9.26 -5.07
N ALA A 294 12.13 -8.95 -4.76
CA ALA A 294 10.99 -9.29 -5.60
C ALA A 294 10.82 -8.28 -6.76
N VAL A 295 10.99 -7.01 -6.45
CA VAL A 295 10.75 -5.86 -7.32
C VAL A 295 12.06 -5.53 -8.04
N GLY A 296 12.05 -5.62 -9.37
CA GLY A 296 13.21 -5.24 -10.17
C GLY A 296 13.51 -3.74 -10.07
N ASN A 297 14.78 -3.35 -10.25
CA ASN A 297 15.21 -1.94 -10.12
C ASN A 297 14.43 -0.96 -11.01
N ASN A 298 13.88 -1.40 -12.14
CA ASN A 298 13.10 -0.58 -13.07
C ASN A 298 11.57 -0.78 -12.91
N GLN A 299 11.15 -1.45 -11.84
CA GLN A 299 9.75 -1.81 -11.57
C GLN A 299 9.20 -1.06 -10.36
N TRP A 300 9.70 0.16 -10.14
CA TRP A 300 9.21 1.08 -9.12
C TRP A 300 8.46 2.23 -9.80
N PHE A 301 7.23 2.46 -9.37
CA PHE A 301 6.37 3.54 -9.83
C PHE A 301 6.79 4.88 -9.21
N ASP A 302 7.09 4.86 -7.92
CA ASP A 302 7.71 5.96 -7.17
C ASP A 302 8.81 5.40 -6.24
N GLU A 303 9.30 6.20 -5.27
CA GLU A 303 10.38 5.77 -4.37
C GLU A 303 10.05 4.52 -3.53
N ILE A 304 8.77 4.23 -3.28
CA ILE A 304 8.32 3.22 -2.31
C ILE A 304 7.24 2.27 -2.81
N HIS A 305 6.68 2.52 -4.00
CA HIS A 305 5.67 1.65 -4.61
C HIS A 305 6.20 0.96 -5.86
N PRO A 306 6.00 -0.36 -5.97
CA PRO A 306 6.19 -1.09 -7.21
C PRO A 306 5.25 -0.63 -8.33
N THR A 307 5.64 -0.89 -9.58
CA THR A 307 4.72 -0.90 -10.73
C THR A 307 3.82 -2.14 -10.67
N ASN A 308 2.82 -2.24 -11.56
CA ASN A 308 1.99 -3.45 -11.68
C ASN A 308 2.82 -4.74 -11.87
N GLU A 309 3.95 -4.67 -12.59
CA GLU A 309 4.85 -5.81 -12.77
C GLU A 309 5.59 -6.13 -11.47
N GLY A 310 6.07 -5.12 -10.75
CA GLY A 310 6.70 -5.32 -9.44
C GLY A 310 5.73 -5.90 -8.39
N TYR A 311 4.50 -5.39 -8.33
CA TYR A 311 3.45 -5.93 -7.46
C TYR A 311 3.07 -7.36 -7.82
N GLN A 312 3.12 -7.74 -9.10
CA GLN A 312 2.93 -9.13 -9.50
C GLN A 312 3.97 -10.04 -8.83
N HIS A 313 5.26 -9.69 -8.87
CA HIS A 313 6.30 -10.52 -8.26
C HIS A 313 6.13 -10.64 -6.74
N VAL A 314 5.67 -9.57 -6.07
CA VAL A 314 5.32 -9.61 -4.66
C VAL A 314 4.13 -10.56 -4.43
N ALA A 315 3.07 -10.44 -5.22
CA ALA A 315 1.89 -11.30 -5.13
C ALA A 315 2.20 -12.79 -5.36
N GLU A 316 3.17 -13.11 -6.21
CA GLU A 316 3.64 -14.48 -6.40
C GLU A 316 4.26 -15.07 -5.13
N ARG A 317 4.99 -14.28 -4.32
CA ARG A 317 5.50 -14.72 -3.01
C ARG A 317 4.38 -14.95 -2.01
N PHE A 318 3.36 -14.08 -2.01
CA PHE A 318 2.14 -14.29 -1.23
C PHE A 318 1.44 -15.59 -1.61
N HIS A 319 1.21 -15.82 -2.90
CA HIS A 319 0.58 -17.04 -3.38
C HIS A 319 1.33 -18.29 -2.95
N GLN A 320 2.65 -18.31 -3.12
CA GLN A 320 3.49 -19.43 -2.69
C GLN A 320 3.32 -19.73 -1.21
N LYS A 321 3.35 -18.69 -0.36
CA LYS A 321 3.18 -18.87 1.09
C LYS A 321 1.77 -19.32 1.46
N ILE A 322 0.72 -18.76 0.83
CA ILE A 322 -0.66 -19.20 1.03
C ILE A 322 -0.80 -20.69 0.71
N GLN A 323 -0.26 -21.15 -0.43
CA GLN A 323 -0.28 -22.57 -0.79
C GLN A 323 0.49 -23.43 0.21
N GLU A 324 1.68 -23.02 0.64
CA GLU A 324 2.48 -23.77 1.62
C GLU A 324 1.71 -24.01 2.92
N VAL A 325 0.95 -23.02 3.39
CA VAL A 325 0.30 -23.10 4.70
C VAL A 325 -1.14 -23.60 4.63
N SER A 326 -1.81 -23.56 3.48
CA SER A 326 -3.24 -23.91 3.33
C SER A 326 -3.54 -25.41 3.20
N PHE A 327 -2.54 -26.29 3.13
CA PHE A 327 -2.73 -27.74 2.97
C PHE A 327 -2.41 -28.56 4.22
#